data_AF-A0A1V0DIX8-F1
#
_entry.id   AF-A0A1V0DIX8-F1
#
_cell.length_a   1.000
_cell.length_b   1.000
_cell.length_c   1.000
_cell.angle_alpha   90.00
_cell.angle_beta   90.00
_cell.angle_gamma   90.00
#
_symmetry.space_group_name_H-M   'P 1'
#
loop_
_entity.id
_entity.type
_entity.pdbx_description
1 polymer ?
#
loop_
_entity_poly.entity_id
_entity_poly.type
_entity_poly.pdbx_seq_one_letter_code
_entity_poly.pdbx_strand_id
1 'polypeptide(L)'
;MPAYDHARPAEAFNRIEAVIRDQLGEARPQANYVELPLERQRDNLYTARADAGLLQSAQLFLVARSDALAEADLIADVPMKLRVAAPSNIEAVLRSYTRALPIEHTHRLPVGMPVDQQANYFQLQKRGPFWESIRADGGIAVFVPSELDRVRLQLIAVNA
;
A
#
# COMPACT_ATOMS: atom_id res chain seq x y z
N MET A 1 -33.03 -38.12 -8.04
CA MET A 1 -33.42 -36.90 -7.31
C MET A 1 -33.85 -37.31 -5.91
N PRO A 2 -33.12 -36.97 -4.84
CA PRO A 2 -33.53 -37.30 -3.47
C PRO A 2 -34.51 -36.27 -2.90
N ALA A 3 -35.40 -36.73 -2.03
CA ALA A 3 -36.56 -36.01 -1.50
C ALA A 3 -36.21 -34.97 -0.41
N TYR A 4 -36.94 -33.86 -0.44
CA TYR A 4 -36.85 -32.74 0.49
C TYR A 4 -37.48 -33.10 1.85
N ASP A 5 -36.71 -33.01 2.94
CA ASP A 5 -37.15 -33.33 4.30
C ASP A 5 -37.32 -32.05 5.14
N HIS A 6 -38.55 -31.81 5.61
CA HIS A 6 -38.98 -30.64 6.36
C HIS A 6 -38.64 -30.70 7.88
N ALA A 7 -38.10 -31.82 8.38
CA ALA A 7 -37.90 -32.02 9.83
C ALA A 7 -36.59 -31.44 10.38
N ARG A 8 -35.68 -30.94 9.53
CA ARG A 8 -34.36 -30.41 9.95
C ARG A 8 -33.96 -29.14 9.16
N PRO A 9 -34.59 -27.98 9.42
CA PRO A 9 -34.31 -26.76 8.66
C PRO A 9 -32.89 -26.20 8.85
N ALA A 10 -32.19 -26.54 9.93
CA ALA A 10 -30.85 -26.00 10.24
C ALA A 10 -29.73 -26.57 9.36
N GLU A 11 -29.78 -27.85 8.98
CA GLU A 11 -28.71 -28.46 8.17
C GLU A 11 -28.73 -27.98 6.71
N ALA A 12 -29.92 -27.75 6.15
CA ALA A 12 -30.06 -27.24 4.79
C ALA A 12 -29.58 -25.77 4.69
N PHE A 13 -29.87 -24.95 5.71
CA PHE A 13 -29.44 -23.55 5.76
C PHE A 13 -27.92 -23.40 5.92
N ASN A 14 -27.28 -24.19 6.80
CA ASN A 14 -25.82 -24.15 6.96
C ASN A 14 -25.06 -24.57 5.70
N ARG A 15 -25.62 -25.51 4.92
CA ARG A 15 -25.01 -25.96 3.66
C ARG A 15 -25.15 -24.90 2.56
N ILE A 16 -26.25 -24.14 2.54
CA ILE A 16 -26.40 -22.97 1.66
C ILE A 16 -25.49 -21.82 2.11
N GLU A 17 -25.36 -21.58 3.42
CA GLU A 17 -24.47 -20.55 3.95
C GLU A 17 -23.00 -20.83 3.60
N ALA A 18 -22.56 -22.09 3.70
CA ALA A 18 -21.23 -22.50 3.28
C ALA A 18 -21.03 -22.34 1.76
N VAL A 19 -22.01 -22.73 0.93
CA VAL A 19 -21.93 -22.59 -0.54
C VAL A 19 -21.99 -21.12 -0.98
N ILE A 20 -22.74 -20.26 -0.29
CA ILE A 20 -22.72 -18.81 -0.55
C ILE A 20 -21.37 -18.21 -0.12
N ARG A 21 -20.77 -18.65 1.00
CA ARG A 21 -19.45 -18.19 1.45
C ARG A 21 -18.31 -18.70 0.55
N ASP A 22 -18.47 -19.88 -0.04
CA ASP A 22 -17.55 -20.51 -0.99
C ASP A 22 -17.70 -19.91 -2.40
N GLN A 23 -18.92 -19.55 -2.84
CA GLN A 23 -19.16 -18.81 -4.09
C GLN A 23 -18.87 -17.31 -3.98
N LEU A 24 -18.93 -16.71 -2.79
CA LEU A 24 -18.28 -15.42 -2.49
C LEU A 24 -16.76 -15.56 -2.29
N GLY A 25 -16.21 -16.77 -2.42
CA GLY A 25 -14.78 -17.06 -2.35
C GLY A 25 -13.98 -16.54 -3.54
N GLU A 26 -14.61 -16.13 -4.65
CA GLU A 26 -13.88 -15.71 -5.87
C GLU A 26 -14.48 -14.51 -6.61
N ALA A 27 -15.31 -13.70 -5.95
CA ALA A 27 -15.52 -12.31 -6.37
C ALA A 27 -14.48 -11.39 -5.72
N ARG A 28 -13.19 -11.78 -5.73
CA ARG A 28 -12.14 -10.76 -5.62
C ARG A 28 -12.31 -9.92 -6.89
N PRO A 29 -12.64 -8.62 -6.82
CA PRO A 29 -12.36 -7.76 -7.95
C PRO A 29 -10.91 -8.05 -8.29
N GLN A 30 -10.58 -8.35 -9.55
CA GLN A 30 -9.18 -8.50 -9.96
C GLN A 30 -8.45 -7.31 -9.33
N ALA A 31 -7.64 -7.60 -8.31
CA ALA A 31 -6.97 -6.57 -7.57
C ALA A 31 -5.99 -6.00 -8.58
N ASN A 32 -6.36 -4.90 -9.23
CA ASN A 32 -5.47 -4.21 -10.17
C ASN A 32 -4.30 -3.56 -9.44
N TYR A 33 -4.09 -3.91 -8.16
CA TYR A 33 -3.03 -3.48 -7.30
C TYR A 33 -2.19 -4.67 -6.83
N VAL A 34 -0.89 -4.43 -6.72
CA VAL A 34 0.11 -5.34 -6.17
C VAL A 34 0.63 -4.71 -4.89
N GLU A 35 0.57 -5.44 -3.78
CA GLU A 35 1.19 -5.01 -2.53
C GLU A 35 2.70 -5.27 -2.58
N LEU A 36 3.47 -4.25 -2.24
CA LEU A 36 4.92 -4.29 -2.15
C LEU A 36 5.29 -4.35 -0.66
N PRO A 37 5.66 -5.53 -0.13
CA PRO A 37 5.93 -5.67 1.29
C PRO A 37 7.12 -4.79 1.70
N LEU A 38 6.89 -3.92 2.67
CA LEU A 38 7.92 -3.06 3.26
C LEU A 38 8.67 -3.86 4.33
N GLU A 39 9.90 -4.25 4.03
CA GLU A 39 10.80 -4.92 4.96
C GLU A 39 11.56 -3.88 5.79
N ARG A 40 11.47 -3.97 7.12
CA ARG A 40 12.24 -3.10 8.02
C ARG A 40 13.71 -3.53 8.01
N GLN A 41 14.57 -2.69 7.44
CA GLN A 41 16.03 -2.91 7.40
C GLN A 41 16.73 -2.33 8.63
N ARG A 42 16.25 -1.19 9.15
CA ARG A 42 16.74 -0.52 10.36
C ARG A 42 15.57 0.13 11.10
N ASP A 43 15.78 0.68 12.30
CA ASP A 43 14.71 1.26 13.13
C ASP A 43 13.81 2.23 12.34
N ASN A 44 14.38 3.09 11.51
CA ASN A 44 13.67 4.12 10.75
C ASN A 44 13.72 3.92 9.23
N LEU A 45 14.12 2.73 8.75
CA LEU A 45 14.33 2.46 7.32
C LEU A 45 13.60 1.20 6.88
N TYR A 46 12.69 1.39 5.93
CA TYR A 46 11.92 0.33 5.30
C TYR A 46 12.29 0.24 3.82
N THR A 47 12.36 -0.97 3.28
CA THR A 47 12.67 -1.19 1.87
C THR A 47 11.68 -2.16 1.25
N ALA A 48 11.22 -1.87 0.04
CA ALA A 48 10.43 -2.77 -0.77
C ALA A 48 11.15 -3.01 -2.10
N ARG A 49 11.15 -4.27 -2.56
CA ARG A 49 11.59 -4.61 -3.91
C ARG A 49 10.40 -4.53 -4.86
N ALA A 50 10.62 -4.02 -6.06
CA ALA A 50 9.59 -3.89 -7.06
C ALA A 50 10.11 -4.33 -8.42
N ASP A 51 9.29 -5.05 -9.18
CA ASP A 51 9.65 -5.48 -10.53
C ASP A 51 9.79 -4.29 -11.47
N ALA A 52 10.77 -4.35 -12.38
CA ALA A 52 11.03 -3.27 -13.33
C ALA A 52 9.81 -2.96 -14.23
N GLY A 53 9.04 -3.99 -14.59
CA GLY A 53 7.78 -3.82 -15.35
C GLY A 53 6.74 -3.04 -14.55
N LEU A 54 6.58 -3.37 -13.27
CA LEU A 54 5.66 -2.71 -12.35
C LEU A 54 6.06 -1.24 -12.12
N LEU A 55 7.36 -0.97 -11.91
CA LEU A 55 7.85 0.40 -11.79
C LEU A 55 7.57 1.21 -13.06
N GLN A 56 7.55 0.61 -14.25
CA GLN A 56 7.22 1.32 -15.49
C GLN A 56 5.71 1.60 -15.62
N SER A 57 4.86 0.57 -15.53
CA SER A 57 3.43 0.69 -15.84
C SER A 57 2.56 1.17 -14.67
N ALA A 58 2.90 0.80 -13.43
CA ALA A 58 1.97 0.89 -12.30
C ALA A 58 2.14 2.17 -11.48
N GLN A 59 1.07 2.91 -11.19
CA GLN A 59 1.13 4.02 -10.25
C GLN A 59 1.41 3.52 -8.83
N LEU A 60 2.31 4.20 -8.11
CA LEU A 60 2.72 3.80 -6.76
C LEU A 60 2.04 4.68 -5.72
N PHE A 61 1.49 4.04 -4.69
CA PHE A 61 0.82 4.69 -3.59
C PHE A 61 1.36 4.15 -2.26
N LEU A 62 1.66 5.06 -1.34
CA LEU A 62 1.93 4.76 0.04
C LEU A 62 0.64 4.92 0.83
N VAL A 63 0.21 3.85 1.48
CA VAL A 63 -0.94 3.82 2.36
C VAL A 63 -0.42 4.01 3.78
N ALA A 64 -0.89 5.05 4.45
CA ALA A 64 -0.51 5.34 5.83
C ALA A 64 -1.74 5.25 6.74
N ARG A 65 -1.61 4.46 7.80
CA ARG A 65 -2.64 4.28 8.82
C ARG A 65 -2.06 4.55 10.20
N SER A 66 -2.75 5.37 10.98
CA SER A 66 -2.37 5.65 12.37
C SER A 66 -3.60 5.62 13.24
N ASP A 67 -3.52 4.90 14.36
CA ASP A 67 -4.58 4.92 15.38
C ASP A 67 -4.30 6.00 16.45
N ALA A 68 -3.13 6.66 16.39
CA ALA A 68 -2.64 7.58 17.43
C ALA A 68 -2.55 9.05 16.97
N LEU A 69 -2.46 9.31 15.67
CA LEU A 69 -2.37 10.65 15.10
C LEU A 69 -3.71 11.02 14.44
N ALA A 70 -4.06 12.30 14.49
CA ALA A 70 -5.19 12.81 13.72
C ALA A 70 -4.89 12.74 12.22
N GLU A 71 -5.93 12.54 11.41
CA GLU A 71 -5.82 12.46 9.95
C GLU A 71 -5.15 13.71 9.36
N ALA A 72 -5.54 14.90 9.83
CA ALA A 72 -4.97 16.17 9.37
C ALA A 72 -3.45 16.26 9.62
N ASP A 73 -2.99 15.79 10.79
CA ASP A 73 -1.57 15.76 11.12
C ASP A 73 -0.84 14.77 10.22
N LEU A 74 -1.43 13.61 9.95
CA LEU A 74 -0.84 12.60 9.06
C LEU A 74 -0.70 13.13 7.63
N ILE A 75 -1.72 13.80 7.11
CA ILE A 75 -1.72 14.41 5.77
C ILE A 75 -0.66 15.49 5.64
N ALA A 76 -0.46 16.30 6.69
CA ALA A 76 0.54 17.36 6.71
C ALA A 76 1.97 16.83 6.91
N ASP A 77 2.13 15.90 7.85
CA ASP A 77 3.44 15.39 8.26
C ASP A 77 4.03 14.41 7.26
N VAL A 78 3.23 13.48 6.71
CA VAL A 78 3.76 12.39 5.89
C VAL A 78 4.55 12.90 4.69
N PRO A 79 4.04 13.80 3.83
CA PRO A 79 4.79 14.33 2.69
C PRO A 79 6.05 15.12 3.06
N MET A 80 6.06 15.75 4.25
CA MET A 80 7.18 16.59 4.69
C MET A 80 8.27 15.79 5.41
N LYS A 81 7.87 14.79 6.20
CA LYS A 81 8.73 14.03 7.10
C LYS A 81 9.23 12.73 6.49
N LEU A 82 8.42 12.03 5.69
CA LEU A 82 8.89 10.81 5.02
C LEU A 82 9.87 11.16 3.92
N ARG A 83 10.89 10.33 3.78
CA ARG A 83 11.85 10.42 2.67
C ARG A 83 11.81 9.13 1.88
N VAL A 84 11.46 9.24 0.60
CA VAL A 84 11.43 8.12 -0.33
C VAL A 84 12.55 8.27 -1.34
N ALA A 85 13.34 7.21 -1.54
CA ALA A 85 14.43 7.18 -2.50
C ALA A 85 14.74 5.74 -2.93
N ALA A 86 15.75 5.57 -3.79
CA ALA A 86 16.31 4.26 -4.06
C ALA A 86 17.07 3.73 -2.84
N PRO A 87 17.11 2.41 -2.59
CA PRO A 87 17.88 1.81 -1.50
C PRO A 87 19.37 2.21 -1.50
N SER A 88 19.99 2.37 -2.66
CA SER A 88 21.37 2.85 -2.76
C SER A 88 21.55 4.32 -2.35
N ASN A 89 20.55 5.16 -2.63
CA ASN A 89 20.65 6.63 -2.49
C ASN A 89 20.01 7.18 -1.22
N ILE A 90 19.31 6.35 -0.43
CA ILE A 90 18.59 6.82 0.76
C ILE A 90 19.52 7.45 1.79
N GLU A 91 20.73 6.92 2.00
CA GLU A 91 21.68 7.52 2.95
C GLU A 91 22.15 8.91 2.51
N ALA A 92 22.37 9.11 1.21
CA ALA A 92 22.73 10.41 0.67
C ALA A 92 21.55 11.41 0.76
N VAL A 93 20.32 10.94 0.56
CA VAL A 93 19.10 11.75 0.73
C VAL A 93 18.93 12.19 2.18
N LEU A 94 19.19 11.31 3.15
CA LEU A 94 19.13 11.62 4.57
C LEU A 94 20.20 12.64 4.99
N ARG A 95 21.42 12.52 4.44
CA ARG A 95 22.51 13.49 4.72
C ARG A 95 22.29 14.85 4.06
N SER A 96 21.71 14.85 2.87
CA SER A 96 21.54 16.08 2.08
C SER A 96 20.31 16.87 2.49
N TYR A 97 19.36 16.30 3.24
CA TYR A 97 18.11 16.91 3.76
C TYR A 97 17.20 17.65 2.75
N THR A 98 17.62 17.85 1.50
CA THR A 98 17.03 18.85 0.60
C THR A 98 16.15 18.25 -0.47
N ARG A 99 16.35 16.98 -0.88
CA ARG A 99 15.55 16.38 -1.97
C ARG A 99 15.32 14.88 -1.76
N ALA A 100 14.08 14.45 -1.83
CA ALA A 100 13.65 13.07 -1.92
C ALA A 100 12.61 12.95 -3.05
N LEU A 101 12.14 11.74 -3.35
CA LEU A 101 11.01 11.55 -4.25
C LEU A 101 9.78 12.30 -3.69
N PRO A 102 9.12 13.17 -4.47
CA PRO A 102 7.94 13.87 -3.98
C PRO A 102 6.81 12.87 -3.73
N ILE A 103 6.08 13.08 -2.64
CA ILE A 103 4.90 12.31 -2.27
C ILE A 103 3.76 13.30 -2.08
N GLU A 104 2.60 13.00 -2.65
CA GLU A 104 1.45 13.91 -2.60
C GLU A 104 0.23 13.17 -2.06
N HIS A 105 -0.46 13.78 -1.09
CA HIS A 105 -1.69 13.21 -0.58
C HIS A 105 -2.79 13.25 -1.66
N THR A 106 -3.46 12.12 -1.87
CA THR A 106 -4.54 12.02 -2.85
C THR A 106 -5.75 11.31 -2.26
N HIS A 107 -6.92 11.90 -2.50
CA HIS A 107 -8.21 11.27 -2.21
C HIS A 107 -8.78 10.55 -3.44
N ARG A 108 -8.17 10.75 -4.62
CA ARG A 108 -8.61 10.13 -5.87
C ARG A 108 -7.82 8.85 -6.08
N LEU A 109 -8.42 7.75 -5.65
CA LEU A 109 -7.87 6.42 -5.87
C LEU A 109 -8.36 5.87 -7.22
N PRO A 110 -7.49 5.21 -8.01
CA PRO A 110 -7.90 4.49 -9.21
C PRO A 110 -8.87 3.35 -8.89
N VAL A 111 -9.66 2.96 -9.89
CA VAL A 111 -10.64 1.87 -9.77
C VAL A 111 -9.91 0.54 -9.53
N GLY A 112 -10.32 -0.20 -8.50
CA GLY A 112 -9.71 -1.49 -8.13
C GLY A 112 -8.75 -1.43 -6.95
N MET A 113 -8.53 -0.27 -6.34
CA MET A 113 -7.79 -0.11 -5.09
C MET A 113 -8.69 -0.37 -3.87
N PRO A 114 -8.18 -1.00 -2.78
CA PRO A 114 -8.95 -1.16 -1.56
C PRO A 114 -9.09 0.20 -0.90
N VAL A 115 -10.34 0.60 -0.64
CA VAL A 115 -10.65 1.86 0.04
C VAL A 115 -10.84 1.56 1.53
N ASP A 116 -9.89 1.99 2.36
CA ASP A 116 -9.98 1.97 3.82
C ASP A 116 -10.23 3.41 4.30
N GLN A 117 -11.34 3.62 5.01
CA GLN A 117 -11.72 4.93 5.54
C GLN A 117 -10.78 5.42 6.65
N GLN A 118 -9.99 4.52 7.25
CA GLN A 118 -9.01 4.85 8.29
C GLN A 118 -7.59 5.01 7.74
N ALA A 119 -7.42 4.85 6.43
CA ALA A 119 -6.13 4.97 5.76
C ALA A 119 -6.06 6.22 4.88
N ASN A 120 -4.88 6.82 4.84
CA ASN A 120 -4.58 7.94 3.98
C ASN A 120 -3.65 7.48 2.86
N TYR A 121 -3.84 8.04 1.67
CA TYR A 121 -3.17 7.57 0.47
C TYR A 121 -2.30 8.66 -0.11
N PHE A 122 -1.04 8.31 -0.33
CA PHE A 122 -0.03 9.24 -0.80
C PHE A 122 0.58 8.71 -2.08
N GLN A 123 0.37 9.42 -3.18
CA GLN A 123 0.90 9.05 -4.48
C GLN A 123 2.38 9.40 -4.56
N LEU A 124 3.21 8.43 -4.98
CA LEU A 124 4.61 8.66 -5.28
C LEU A 124 4.74 9.28 -6.68
N GLN A 125 5.37 10.45 -6.74
CA GLN A 125 5.54 11.17 -8.00
C GLN A 125 6.73 10.58 -8.78
N LYS A 126 6.42 9.83 -9.85
CA LYS A 126 7.39 9.16 -10.74
C LYS A 126 8.17 10.13 -11.64
N ARG A 127 8.81 11.14 -11.06
CA ARG A 127 9.51 12.20 -11.80
C ARG A 127 10.84 12.57 -11.14
N GLY A 128 11.75 13.07 -11.97
CA GLY A 128 13.06 13.56 -11.53
C GLY A 128 14.10 12.45 -11.28
N PRO A 129 15.32 12.84 -10.88
CA PRO A 129 16.46 11.93 -10.80
C PRO A 129 16.34 10.83 -9.73
N PHE A 130 15.56 11.08 -8.66
CA PHE A 130 15.30 10.08 -7.62
C PHE A 130 14.45 8.92 -8.13
N TRP A 131 13.49 9.21 -9.01
CA TRP A 131 12.69 8.18 -9.65
C TRP A 131 13.51 7.30 -10.58
N GLU A 132 14.40 7.91 -11.38
CA GLU A 132 15.31 7.18 -12.26
C GLU A 132 16.23 6.24 -11.47
N SER A 133 16.72 6.68 -10.31
CA SER A 133 17.52 5.84 -9.40
C SER A 133 16.71 4.66 -8.86
N ILE A 134 15.44 4.89 -8.47
CA ILE A 134 14.54 3.82 -8.00
C ILE A 134 14.32 2.78 -9.10
N ARG A 135 14.10 3.23 -10.34
CA ARG A 135 13.92 2.34 -11.49
C ARG A 135 15.18 1.54 -11.80
N ALA A 136 16.36 2.15 -11.66
CA ALA A 136 17.64 1.49 -11.88
C ALA A 136 17.95 0.43 -10.80
N ASP A 137 17.65 0.73 -9.54
CA ASP A 137 17.89 -0.19 -8.41
C ASP A 137 16.84 -1.32 -8.33
N GLY A 138 15.64 -1.13 -8.87
CA GLY A 138 14.54 -2.10 -8.74
C GLY A 138 13.97 -2.16 -7.32
N GLY A 139 14.07 -1.06 -6.57
CA GLY A 139 13.65 -1.02 -5.17
C GLY A 139 13.34 0.39 -4.69
N ILE A 140 12.52 0.46 -3.65
CA ILE A 140 12.09 1.69 -3.01
C ILE A 140 12.45 1.60 -1.54
N ALA A 141 13.14 2.62 -1.05
CA ALA A 141 13.42 2.82 0.37
C ALA A 141 12.57 3.96 0.90
N VAL A 142 11.94 3.72 2.04
CA VAL A 142 11.11 4.68 2.78
C VAL A 142 11.74 4.87 4.16
N PHE A 143 12.21 6.08 4.41
CA PHE A 143 12.64 6.48 5.75
C PHE A 143 11.48 7.10 6.51
N VAL A 144 11.24 6.58 7.69
CA VAL A 144 10.15 6.96 8.57
C VAL A 144 10.77 7.50 9.85
N PRO A 145 10.65 8.80 10.13
CA PRO A 145 11.24 9.36 11.34
C PRO A 145 10.46 8.92 12.58
N SER A 146 11.11 8.98 13.75
CA SER A 146 10.60 8.38 14.99
C SER A 146 9.24 8.94 15.44
N GLU A 147 8.89 10.17 15.04
CA GLU A 147 7.58 10.77 15.31
C GLU A 147 6.42 10.01 14.62
N LEU A 148 6.73 9.31 13.53
CA LEU A 148 5.78 8.54 12.72
C LEU A 148 5.98 7.02 12.86
N ASP A 149 6.75 6.55 13.85
CA ASP A 149 7.01 5.11 14.07
C ASP A 149 5.73 4.31 14.41
N ARG A 150 4.69 5.00 14.91
CA ARG A 150 3.36 4.40 15.16
C ARG A 150 2.47 4.34 13.92
N VAL A 151 2.92 4.87 12.79
CA VAL A 151 2.18 4.83 11.52
C VAL A 151 2.48 3.51 10.82
N ARG A 152 1.43 2.72 10.58
CA ARG A 152 1.50 1.55 9.72
C ARG A 152 1.54 2.02 8.27
N LEU A 153 2.63 1.70 7.58
CA LEU A 153 2.83 2.03 6.18
C LEU A 153 2.75 0.78 5.32
N GLN A 154 2.09 0.89 4.18
CA GLN A 154 2.05 -0.13 3.15
C GLN A 154 2.34 0.53 1.81
N LEU A 155 3.12 -0.13 0.95
CA LEU A 155 3.38 0.33 -0.40
C LEU A 155 2.56 -0.53 -1.36
N ILE A 156 1.82 0.11 -2.26
CA ILE A 156 1.03 -0.58 -3.26
C ILE A 156 1.25 0.01 -4.65
N ALA A 157 1.20 -0.84 -5.65
CA ALA A 157 1.36 -0.48 -7.05
C ALA A 157 0.09 -0.83 -7.82
N VAL A 158 -0.57 0.16 -8.41
CA VAL A 158 -1.81 -0.02 -9.17
C VAL A 158 -1.51 0.09 -10.66
N ASN A 159 -1.78 -0.97 -11.42
CA ASN A 159 -1.72 -0.91 -12.88
C ASN A 159 -2.89 -0.08 -13.41
N ALA A 160 -2.58 0.88 -14.29
CA ALA A 160 -3.57 1.67 -15.01
C ALA A 160 -4.13 0.91 -16.22
#